data_AF-A0A6J4ICF7-F1
#
_entry.id   AF-A0A6J4ICF7-F1
#
_cell.length_a   1.000
_cell.length_b   1.000
_cell.length_c   1.000
_cell.angle_alpha   90.00
_cell.angle_beta   90.00
_cell.angle_gamma   90.00
#
_symmetry.space_group_name_H-M   'P 1'
#
loop_
_entity.id
_entity.type
_entity.pdbx_description
1 polymer ?
#
loop_
_entity_poly.entity_id
_entity_poly.type
_entity_poly.pdbx_seq_one_letter_code
_entity_poly.pdbx_strand_id
1 'polypeptide(L)'
;MVANGADGVVAGRAVPGHWESDLVFGRGMSPVVTLVERSTRYLMLVGLPDGHRAELVADALVAAITTLPRQPTRSLGFTTPSEALNEALR
;
A
#
# COMPACT_ATOMS: atom_id res chain seq x y z
N MET A 1 -11.74 -25.20 27.00
CA MET A 1 -10.70 -24.19 26.68
C MET A 1 -9.89 -24.73 25.52
N VAL A 2 -10.05 -24.10 24.35
CA VAL A 2 -9.13 -23.93 23.20
C VAL A 2 -10.03 -23.70 21.99
N ALA A 3 -9.85 -22.54 21.35
CA ALA A 3 -10.67 -21.99 20.31
C ALA A 3 -10.52 -22.75 18.98
N ASN A 4 -11.62 -22.80 18.24
CA ASN A 4 -11.77 -23.40 16.93
C ASN A 4 -11.03 -22.55 15.89
N GLY A 5 -10.03 -23.14 15.24
CA GLY A 5 -9.42 -22.60 14.03
C GLY A 5 -10.26 -22.99 12.83
N ALA A 6 -10.68 -21.99 12.06
CA ALA A 6 -11.08 -22.10 10.66
C ALA A 6 -11.12 -20.69 10.06
N ASP A 7 -9.95 -20.19 9.68
CA ASP A 7 -9.64 -19.77 8.31
C ASP A 7 -10.78 -19.06 7.57
N GLY A 8 -11.01 -17.81 7.96
CA GLY A 8 -11.73 -16.86 7.12
C GLY A 8 -10.79 -16.28 6.07
N VAL A 9 -10.82 -16.82 4.85
CA VAL A 9 -10.44 -16.06 3.65
C VAL A 9 -11.22 -14.75 3.71
N VAL A 10 -10.54 -13.65 4.03
CA VAL A 10 -11.10 -12.32 3.82
C VAL A 10 -11.06 -12.11 2.32
N ALA A 11 -12.07 -12.64 1.63
CA ALA A 11 -12.51 -12.14 0.35
C ALA A 11 -12.96 -10.69 0.62
N GLY A 12 -11.97 -9.80 0.68
CA GLY A 12 -12.08 -8.44 1.15
C GLY A 12 -13.16 -7.74 0.37
N ARG A 13 -14.32 -7.58 1.01
CA ARG A 13 -15.41 -6.75 0.54
C ARG A 13 -14.79 -5.38 0.25
N ALA A 14 -14.72 -4.99 -1.02
CA ALA A 14 -14.11 -3.74 -1.45
C ALA A 14 -14.88 -2.56 -0.82
N VAL A 15 -14.37 -2.05 0.28
CA VAL A 15 -14.82 -0.80 0.89
C VAL A 15 -14.05 0.31 0.18
N PRO A 16 -14.73 1.31 -0.41
CA PRO A 16 -14.06 2.48 -0.98
C PRO A 16 -13.10 3.08 0.05
N GLY A 17 -11.84 3.18 -0.34
CA GLY A 17 -10.77 3.56 0.59
C GLY A 17 -10.07 2.41 1.31
N HIS A 18 -9.74 1.35 0.59
CA HIS A 18 -8.72 0.38 0.98
C HIS A 18 -7.61 0.45 -0.07
N TRP A 19 -6.57 1.19 0.28
CA TRP A 19 -5.39 1.37 -0.56
C TRP A 19 -4.36 0.30 -0.25
N GLU A 20 -3.79 -0.31 -1.27
CA GLU A 20 -2.62 -1.18 -1.17
C GLU A 20 -1.41 -0.42 -1.71
N SER A 21 -0.25 -0.66 -1.10
CA SER A 21 1.01 -0.07 -1.53
C SER A 21 2.07 -1.13 -1.78
N ASP A 22 2.90 -0.92 -2.78
CA ASP A 22 4.12 -1.70 -3.00
C ASP A 22 5.29 -0.78 -3.38
N LEU A 23 6.49 -1.13 -2.96
CA LEU A 23 7.72 -0.42 -3.32
C LEU A 23 8.45 -1.20 -4.41
N VAL A 24 8.50 -0.61 -5.61
CA VAL A 24 9.09 -1.23 -6.80
C VAL A 24 10.36 -0.49 -7.20
N PHE A 25 11.38 -1.24 -7.63
CA PHE A 25 12.63 -0.68 -8.12
C PHE A 25 12.74 -0.82 -9.63
N GLY A 26 12.91 0.31 -10.31
CA GLY A 26 13.20 0.39 -11.73
C GLY A 26 14.70 0.24 -12.03
N ARG A 27 15.07 0.55 -13.29
CA ARG A 27 16.46 0.53 -13.74
C ARG A 27 17.30 1.53 -12.93
N GLY A 28 18.48 1.09 -12.48
CA GLY A 28 19.38 1.95 -11.69
C GLY A 28 18.92 2.16 -10.25
N MET A 29 18.12 1.24 -9.70
CA MET A 29 17.56 1.34 -8.34
C MET A 29 16.71 2.59 -8.11
N SER A 30 16.03 3.06 -9.17
CA SER A 30 15.06 4.14 -9.07
C SER A 30 13.81 3.63 -8.31
N PRO A 31 13.54 4.09 -7.08
CA PRO A 31 12.42 3.60 -6.31
C PRO A 31 11.11 4.30 -6.71
N VAL A 32 10.04 3.53 -6.76
CA VAL A 32 8.68 4.01 -7.02
C VAL A 32 7.74 3.32 -6.06
N VAL A 33 6.89 4.09 -5.36
CA VAL A 33 5.77 3.52 -4.62
C VAL A 33 4.55 3.46 -5.53
N THR A 34 3.92 2.30 -5.56
CA THR A 34 2.62 2.11 -6.17
C THR A 34 1.54 2.25 -5.11
N LEU A 35 0.44 2.90 -5.44
CA LEU A 35 -0.76 3.00 -4.60
C LEU A 35 -1.96 2.58 -5.43
N VAL A 36 -2.67 1.54 -4.99
CA VAL A 36 -3.83 0.99 -5.70
C VAL A 36 -5.06 1.04 -4.82
N GLU A 37 -6.11 1.74 -5.28
CA GLU A 37 -7.44 1.67 -4.66
C GLU A 37 -8.21 0.51 -5.31
N ARG A 38 -8.41 -0.58 -4.58
CA ARG A 38 -8.91 -1.84 -5.16
C ARG A 38 -10.34 -1.74 -5.72
N SER A 39 -11.15 -0.83 -5.18
CA SER A 39 -12.56 -0.68 -5.57
C SER A 39 -12.71 -0.02 -6.95
N THR A 40 -11.96 1.06 -7.19
CA THR A 40 -12.00 1.83 -8.44
C THR A 40 -10.89 1.47 -9.41
N ARG A 41 -9.92 0.64 -8.99
CA ARG A 41 -8.70 0.33 -9.73
C ARG A 41 -7.87 1.56 -10.07
N TYR A 42 -8.03 2.62 -9.28
CA TYR A 42 -7.20 3.81 -9.39
C TYR A 42 -5.77 3.47 -8.97
N LEU A 43 -4.82 3.73 -9.87
CA LEU A 43 -3.39 3.54 -9.66
C LEU A 43 -2.70 4.90 -9.61
N MET A 44 -1.89 5.10 -8.58
CA MET A 44 -0.95 6.21 -8.50
C MET A 44 0.48 5.66 -8.39
N LEU A 45 1.40 6.29 -9.11
CA LEU A 45 2.83 6.02 -9.05
C LEU A 45 3.53 7.24 -8.44
N VAL A 46 4.26 7.03 -7.35
CA VAL A 46 5.00 8.06 -6.64
C VAL A 46 6.48 7.78 -6.82
N GLY A 47 7.16 8.60 -7.62
CA GLY A 47 8.61 8.52 -7.80
C GLY A 47 9.34 9.00 -6.55
N LEU A 48 10.42 8.30 -6.18
CA LEU A 48 11.24 8.61 -5.01
C LEU A 48 12.67 8.99 -5.44
N PRO A 49 12.87 10.18 -6.03
CA PRO A 49 14.18 10.58 -6.56
C PRO A 49 15.26 10.68 -5.47
N ASP A 50 14.87 10.98 -4.24
CA ASP A 50 15.78 11.14 -3.10
C ASP A 50 16.09 9.81 -2.37
N GLY A 51 15.48 8.70 -2.79
CA GLY A 51 15.70 7.36 -2.27
C GLY A 51 14.51 6.76 -1.51
N HIS A 52 14.72 5.56 -0.97
CA HIS A 52 13.66 4.69 -0.42
C HIS A 52 13.73 4.50 1.11
N ARG A 53 14.36 5.45 1.81
CA ARG A 53 14.34 5.46 3.29
C ARG A 53 12.91 5.74 3.77
N ALA A 54 12.55 5.17 4.92
CA ALA A 54 11.18 5.21 5.43
C ALA A 54 10.63 6.65 5.53
N GLU A 55 11.46 7.61 5.94
CA GLU A 55 11.08 9.02 6.10
C GLU A 55 10.79 9.66 4.74
N LEU A 56 11.63 9.42 3.74
CA LEU A 56 11.46 9.94 2.38
C LEU A 56 10.22 9.35 1.70
N VAL A 57 9.99 8.06 1.93
CA VAL A 57 8.79 7.36 1.46
C VAL A 57 7.54 7.96 2.09
N ALA A 58 7.55 8.18 3.41
CA ALA A 58 6.42 8.78 4.12
C ALA A 58 6.12 10.21 3.63
N ASP A 59 7.14 11.06 3.49
CA ASP A 59 6.98 12.43 3.00
C ASP A 59 6.39 12.47 1.58
N ALA A 60 6.92 11.63 0.69
CA ALA A 60 6.42 11.52 -0.68
C ALA A 60 4.96 11.04 -0.73
N LEU A 61 4.59 10.10 0.15
CA LEU A 61 3.23 9.59 0.26
C LEU A 61 2.24 10.62 0.82
N VAL A 62 2.65 11.40 1.82
CA VAL A 62 1.85 12.51 2.35
C VAL A 62 1.62 13.55 1.26
N ALA A 63 2.67 13.94 0.53
CA ALA A 63 2.55 14.86 -0.59
C ALA A 63 1.60 14.31 -1.66
N ALA A 64 1.78 13.05 -2.07
CA ALA A 64 0.96 12.41 -3.10
C ALA A 64 -0.51 12.30 -2.70
N ILE A 65 -0.80 11.91 -1.46
CA ILE A 65 -2.19 11.72 -1.03
C ILE A 65 -2.98 13.02 -0.94
N THR A 66 -2.30 14.15 -0.73
CA THR A 66 -2.95 15.48 -0.76
C THR A 66 -3.44 15.88 -2.15
N THR A 67 -2.95 15.22 -3.20
CA THR A 67 -3.36 15.47 -4.59
C THR A 67 -4.54 14.62 -5.04
N LEU A 68 -4.99 13.67 -4.21
CA LEU A 68 -6.11 12.81 -4.59
C LEU A 68 -7.41 13.63 -4.78
N PRO A 69 -8.23 13.29 -5.78
CA PRO A 69 -9.60 13.80 -5.87
C PRO A 69 -10.35 13.47 -4.58
N ARG A 70 -11.41 14.20 -4.20
CA ARG A 70 -12.14 13.96 -2.93
C ARG A 70 -12.84 12.60 -2.81
N GLN A 71 -12.86 11.80 -3.87
CA GLN A 71 -13.65 10.57 -3.97
C GLN A 71 -12.98 9.29 -3.42
N PRO A 72 -11.65 9.07 -3.46
CA PRO A 72 -11.03 7.84 -2.96
C PRO A 72 -10.30 7.99 -1.61
N THR A 73 -10.43 9.11 -0.88
CA THR A 73 -9.66 9.39 0.37
C THR A 73 -10.26 8.80 1.66
N ARG A 74 -10.96 7.65 1.61
CA ARG A 74 -11.22 6.89 2.86
C ARG A 74 -10.02 5.95 3.11
N SER A 75 -9.59 5.84 4.37
CA SER A 75 -8.56 4.95 4.94
C SER A 75 -7.38 4.47 4.06
N LEU A 76 -6.17 4.92 4.40
CA LEU A 76 -4.91 4.45 3.82
C LEU A 76 -4.29 3.38 4.72
N GLY A 77 -4.22 2.14 4.25
CA GLY A 77 -3.45 1.07 4.88
C GLY A 77 -2.13 0.92 4.15
N PHE A 78 -1.01 1.11 4.83
CA PHE A 78 0.31 0.81 4.25
C PHE A 78 0.70 -0.61 4.64
N THR A 79 1.06 -1.43 3.65
CA THR A 79 1.78 -2.68 3.89
C THR A 79 3.17 -2.55 3.30
N THR A 80 4.19 -2.93 4.07
CA THR A 80 5.56 -2.94 3.57
C THR A 80 5.88 -4.31 2.97
N PRO A 81 6.74 -4.41 1.93
CA PRO A 81 7.11 -5.70 1.35
C PRO A 81 7.71 -6.68 2.36
N SER A 82 8.43 -6.17 3.37
CA SER A 82 8.99 -7.00 4.44
C SER A 82 7.92 -7.57 5.37
N GLU A 83 6.84 -6.82 5.62
CA GLU A 83 5.73 -7.25 6.46
C GLU A 83 4.86 -8.27 5.72
N ALA A 84 4.58 -8.03 4.44
CA ALA A 84 3.88 -8.98 3.57
C ALA A 84 4.64 -10.32 3.46
N LEU A 85 5.97 -10.28 3.35
CA LEU A 85 6.81 -11.48 3.35
C LEU A 85 6.77 -12.21 4.70
N ASN A 86 6.81 -11.48 5.81
CA ASN A 86 6.77 -12.06 7.16
C ASN A 86 5.42 -12.72 7.47
N GLU A 87 4.32 -12.19 6.92
CA GLU A 87 2.99 -12.79 7.07
C GLU A 87 2.81 -14.04 6.20
N ALA A 88 3.35 -14.04 4.97
CA ALA A 88 3.30 -15.21 4.09
C ALA A 88 4.15 -16.42 4.57
N LEU A 89 5.02 -16.20 5.55
CA LEU A 89 5.92 -17.22 6.12
C LEU A 89 5.47 -17.73 7.50
N ARG A 90 4.30 -17.31 7.98
CA ARG A 90 3.64 -17.85 9.18
C ARG A 90 2.69 -18.99 8.84
#